data_AF-A0A7S1KD39-F1
#
_entry.id   AF-A0A7S1KD39-F1
#
_cell.length_a   1.000
_cell.length_b   1.000
_cell.length_c   1.000
_cell.angle_alpha   90.00
_cell.angle_beta   90.00
_cell.angle_gamma   90.00
#
_symmetry.space_group_name_H-M   'P 1'
#
loop_
_entity.id
_entity.type
_entity.pdbx_description
1 polymer ?
#
loop_
_entity_poly.entity_id
_entity_poly.type
_entity_poly.pdbx_seq_one_letter_code
_entity_poly.pdbx_strand_id
1 'polypeptide(L)'
;VTALRVIQPPDKDGDKKFALIEYKDRSQAEQAFKLNGYQMRGRKIKLSPSKTTVHPREPLNVSFDVPINNPVPVAYQQLQKIRLEEKMQKVRAAQENLVKKLAEK
;
A
#
# COMPACT_ATOMS: atom_id res chain seq x y z
N VAL A 1 -10.02 0.03 17.00
CA VAL A 1 -8.70 -0.22 16.34
C VAL A 1 -8.92 -1.26 15.27
N THR A 2 -8.51 -0.98 14.04
CA THR A 2 -8.72 -1.84 12.86
C THR A 2 -7.47 -2.64 12.52
N ALA A 3 -6.28 -2.05 12.72
CA ALA A 3 -5.02 -2.75 12.56
C ALA A 3 -3.97 -2.19 13.53
N LEU A 4 -3.12 -3.08 14.03
CA LEU A 4 -1.94 -2.73 14.83
C LEU A 4 -0.71 -3.31 14.15
N ARG A 5 0.28 -2.47 13.86
CA ARG A 5 1.54 -2.89 13.24
C ARG A 5 2.70 -2.40 14.08
N VAL A 6 3.41 -3.32 14.72
CA VAL A 6 4.67 -3.01 15.41
C VAL A 6 5.79 -3.06 14.39
N ILE A 7 6.55 -1.98 14.26
CA ILE A 7 7.69 -1.90 13.34
C ILE A 7 8.96 -1.87 14.19
N GLN A 8 9.82 -2.84 13.92
CA GLN A 8 11.16 -2.88 14.45
C GLN A 8 12.11 -2.44 13.32
N PRO A 9 12.87 -1.34 13.49
CA PRO A 9 13.90 -0.98 12.53
C PRO A 9 14.95 -2.09 12.45
N PRO A 10 15.60 -2.25 11.28
CA PRO A 10 16.58 -3.32 11.04
C PRO A 10 17.88 -3.16 11.85
N ASP A 11 18.11 -1.98 12.44
CA ASP A 11 19.32 -1.71 13.20
C ASP A 11 19.32 -2.47 14.54
N LYS A 12 20.41 -3.21 14.76
CA LYS A 12 20.64 -4.16 15.86
C LYS A 12 20.66 -3.52 17.27
N ASP A 13 20.52 -2.21 17.40
CA ASP A 13 20.37 -1.50 18.67
C ASP A 13 18.89 -1.41 19.06
N GLY A 14 18.43 -2.44 19.77
CA GLY A 14 17.04 -2.87 19.97
C GLY A 14 16.07 -1.95 20.75
N ASP A 15 16.29 -0.63 20.77
CA ASP A 15 15.53 0.29 21.63
C ASP A 15 14.50 1.17 20.91
N LYS A 16 14.57 1.31 19.58
CA LYS A 16 13.64 2.17 18.82
C LYS A 16 12.44 1.38 18.30
N LYS A 17 11.58 0.93 19.22
CA LYS A 17 10.30 0.28 18.87
C LYS A 17 9.23 1.34 18.63
N PHE A 18 8.64 1.35 17.43
CA PHE A 18 7.46 2.17 17.14
C PHE A 18 6.33 1.29 16.61
N ALA A 19 5.10 1.78 16.75
CA ALA A 19 3.93 1.09 16.26
C ALA A 19 3.04 2.05 15.47
N LEU A 20 2.42 1.53 14.42
CA LEU A 20 1.36 2.19 13.68
C LEU A 20 0.02 1.58 14.12
N ILE A 21 -0.93 2.45 14.45
CA ILE A 21 -2.27 2.06 14.84
C ILE A 21 -3.23 2.68 13.85
N GLU A 22 -4.03 1.83 13.21
CA GLU A 22 -5.08 2.24 12.31
C GLU A 22 -6.42 2.16 13.02
N TYR A 23 -7.18 3.25 12.93
CA TYR A 23 -8.53 3.35 13.49
C TYR A 23 -9.55 3.31 12.37
N LYS A 24 -10.73 2.79 12.68
CA LYS A 24 -11.85 2.76 11.74
C LYS A 24 -12.33 4.18 11.41
N ASP A 25 -12.37 5.02 12.44
CA ASP A 25 -12.92 6.36 12.39
C ASP A 25 -11.91 7.40 12.87
N ARG A 26 -11.93 8.58 12.24
CA ARG A 26 -11.09 9.71 12.63
C ARG A 26 -11.29 10.13 14.08
N SER A 27 -12.53 10.11 14.57
CA SER A 27 -12.85 10.47 15.96
C SER A 27 -12.12 9.59 16.98
N GLN A 28 -11.97 8.29 16.69
CA GLN A 28 -11.23 7.37 17.56
C GLN A 28 -9.73 7.69 17.59
N ALA A 29 -9.16 8.08 16.44
CA ALA A 29 -7.77 8.50 16.36
C ALA A 29 -7.51 9.78 17.17
N GLU A 30 -8.42 10.75 17.11
CA GLU A 30 -8.33 12.00 17.89
C GLU A 30 -8.45 11.75 19.40
N GLN A 31 -9.31 10.82 19.81
CA GLN A 31 -9.40 10.41 21.22
C GLN A 31 -8.11 9.72 21.69
N ALA A 32 -7.56 8.80 20.90
CA ALA A 32 -6.31 8.14 21.22
C ALA A 32 -5.13 9.12 21.28
N PHE A 33 -5.15 10.17 20.48
CA PHE A 33 -4.14 11.23 20.49
C PHE A 33 -4.02 11.95 21.83
N LYS A 34 -5.11 12.00 22.62
CA LYS A 34 -5.09 12.57 23.97
C LYS A 34 -4.23 11.77 24.95
N LEU A 35 -3.87 10.53 24.61
CA LEU A 35 -2.97 9.68 25.40
C LEU A 35 -1.49 9.94 25.06
N ASN A 36 -1.17 10.95 24.25
CA ASN A 36 0.21 11.34 24.00
C ASN A 36 0.90 11.76 25.31
N GLY A 37 2.04 11.16 25.62
CA GLY A 37 2.76 11.38 26.88
C GLY A 37 2.32 10.46 28.03
N TYR A 38 1.33 9.58 27.83
CA TYR A 38 0.90 8.61 28.84
C TYR A 38 2.06 7.71 29.27
N GLN A 39 2.18 7.45 30.57
CA GLN A 39 3.19 6.54 31.10
C GLN A 39 2.75 5.10 30.93
N MET A 40 3.52 4.34 30.15
CA MET A 40 3.32 2.91 29.95
C MET A 40 4.63 2.19 30.27
N ARG A 41 4.60 1.27 31.25
CA ARG A 41 5.79 0.49 31.70
C ARG A 41 7.00 1.38 32.04
N GLY A 42 6.76 2.50 32.73
CA GLY A 42 7.81 3.45 33.13
C GLY A 42 8.36 4.33 32.00
N ARG A 43 7.81 4.26 30.78
CA ARG A 43 8.19 5.12 29.64
C ARG A 43 7.01 5.97 29.19
N LYS A 44 7.26 7.24 28.86
CA LYS A 44 6.23 8.10 28.24
C LYS A 44 6.11 7.74 26.76
N ILE A 45 4.91 7.40 26.32
CA ILE A 45 4.66 7.14 24.89
C ILE A 45 4.57 8.46 24.13
N LYS A 46 5.11 8.50 22.92
CA LYS A 46 4.99 9.63 22.00
C LYS A 46 4.10 9.22 20.83
N LEU A 47 3.06 10.00 20.57
CA LEU A 47 2.15 9.83 19.45
C LEU A 47 2.38 10.96 18.45
N SER A 48 2.37 10.63 17.16
CA SER A 48 2.49 11.60 16.06
C SER A 48 1.69 11.12 14.85
N PRO A 49 1.07 12.03 14.07
CA PRO A 49 0.30 11.62 12.90
C PRO A 49 1.22 10.87 11.94
N SER A 50 0.73 9.77 11.36
CA SER A 50 1.52 9.03 10.38
C SER A 50 1.77 9.92 9.15
N LYS A 51 3.02 10.02 8.72
CA LYS A 51 3.39 10.71 7.47
C LYS A 51 3.22 9.84 6.23
N THR A 52 2.96 8.55 6.44
CA THR A 52 2.86 7.55 5.38
C THR A 52 1.46 6.97 5.42
N THR A 53 0.76 7.00 4.29
CA THR A 53 -0.45 6.21 4.10
C THR A 53 -0.05 4.76 4.22
N VAL A 54 -0.50 4.09 5.29
CA VAL A 54 -0.30 2.66 5.43
C VAL A 54 -1.19 2.03 4.36
N HIS A 55 -0.64 1.75 3.19
CA HIS A 55 -1.38 1.00 2.19
C HIS A 55 -1.88 -0.29 2.89
N PRO A 56 -3.18 -0.63 2.76
CA PRO A 56 -3.60 -1.99 3.00
C PRO A 56 -2.63 -2.82 2.18
N ARG A 57 -1.90 -3.75 2.81
CA ARG A 57 -1.27 -4.78 1.99
C ARG A 57 -2.44 -5.36 1.24
N GLU A 58 -2.45 -5.26 -0.08
CA GLU A 58 -3.31 -6.12 -0.88
C GLU A 58 -3.18 -7.50 -0.26
N PRO A 59 -4.30 -8.17 0.11
CA PRO A 59 -4.19 -9.51 0.67
C PRO A 59 -3.28 -10.27 -0.28
N LEU A 60 -2.18 -10.80 0.26
CA LEU A 60 -1.28 -11.66 -0.50
C LEU A 60 -2.19 -12.62 -1.25
N ASN A 61 -2.00 -12.71 -2.57
CA ASN A 61 -2.70 -13.67 -3.40
C ASN A 61 -2.27 -15.08 -2.95
N VAL A 62 -2.83 -15.52 -1.82
CA VAL A 62 -2.84 -16.90 -1.36
C VAL A 62 -4.02 -17.52 -2.09
N SER A 63 -3.74 -17.96 -3.32
CA SER A 63 -4.61 -18.91 -3.99
C SER A 63 -4.64 -20.16 -3.12
N PHE A 64 -5.72 -20.39 -2.36
CA PHE A 64 -6.25 -21.70 -2.02
C PHE A 64 -7.65 -21.49 -1.40
N ASP A 65 -8.66 -21.87 -2.18
CA ASP A 65 -10.05 -22.16 -1.80
C ASP A 65 -10.89 -21.02 -1.16
N VAL A 66 -11.41 -20.11 -2.00
CA VAL A 66 -12.55 -19.25 -1.63
C VAL A 66 -13.76 -19.61 -2.49
N PRO A 67 -14.95 -19.89 -1.91
CA PRO A 67 -16.14 -20.21 -2.67
C PRO A 67 -16.55 -19.05 -3.59
N ILE A 68 -16.82 -19.41 -4.83
CA ILE A 68 -17.32 -18.61 -5.94
C ILE A 68 -18.55 -17.82 -5.46
N ASN A 69 -18.44 -16.50 -5.24
CA ASN A 69 -19.53 -15.51 -5.35
C ASN A 69 -19.14 -14.12 -4.78
N ASN A 70 -17.95 -13.61 -5.10
CA ASN A 70 -17.64 -12.19 -4.87
C ASN A 70 -17.36 -11.54 -6.23
N PRO A 71 -18.23 -10.66 -6.75
CA PRO A 71 -17.97 -9.98 -8.02
C PRO A 71 -16.79 -9.03 -7.80
N VAL A 72 -15.60 -9.45 -8.24
CA VAL A 72 -14.45 -8.55 -8.38
C VAL A 72 -14.93 -7.34 -9.19
N PRO A 73 -14.74 -6.09 -8.73
CA PRO A 73 -15.27 -4.93 -9.44
C PRO A 73 -14.73 -4.92 -10.87
N VAL A 74 -15.61 -5.09 -11.85
CA VAL A 74 -15.33 -5.19 -13.30
C VAL A 74 -14.39 -4.08 -13.78
N ALA A 75 -14.42 -2.93 -13.10
CA ALA A 75 -13.53 -1.78 -13.31
C ALA A 75 -12.03 -2.14 -13.24
N TYR A 76 -11.59 -3.02 -12.33
CA TYR A 76 -10.17 -3.35 -12.20
C TYR A 76 -9.64 -4.18 -13.37
N GLN A 77 -10.45 -5.12 -13.88
CA GLN A 77 -10.07 -5.92 -15.05
C GLN A 77 -10.02 -5.06 -16.32
N GLN A 78 -10.94 -4.09 -16.45
CA GLN A 78 -10.93 -3.13 -17.54
C GLN A 78 -9.69 -2.23 -17.49
N LEU A 79 -9.33 -1.70 -16.32
CA LEU A 79 -8.13 -0.88 -16.14
C LEU A 79 -6.85 -1.64 -16.47
N GLN A 80 -6.77 -2.93 -16.12
CA GLN A 80 -5.63 -3.77 -16.48
C GLN A 80 -5.53 -4.00 -18.00
N LYS A 81 -6.66 -4.24 -18.67
CA LYS A 81 -6.71 -4.39 -20.14
C LYS A 81 -6.30 -3.10 -20.85
N ILE A 82 -6.85 -1.96 -20.45
CA ILE A 82 -6.54 -0.64 -21.02
C ILE A 82 -5.03 -0.36 -20.90
N ARG A 83 -4.44 -0.58 -19.72
CA ARG A 83 -3.01 -0.36 -19.48
C ARG A 83 -2.12 -1.27 -20.32
N LEU A 84 -2.56 -2.49 -20.59
CA LEU A 84 -1.83 -3.44 -21.43
C LEU A 84 -1.90 -3.06 -22.91
N GLU A 85 -3.06 -2.63 -23.38
CA GLU A 85 -3.26 -2.14 -24.74
C GLU A 85 -2.44 -0.89 -25.03
N GLU A 86 -2.41 0.08 -24.11
CA GLU A 86 -1.56 1.27 -24.22
C GLU A 86 -0.07 0.91 -24.32
N LYS A 87 0.38 -0.09 -23.55
CA LYS A 87 1.76 -0.60 -23.64
C LYS A 87 2.03 -1.22 -25.01
N MET A 88 1.12 -2.03 -25.53
CA MET A 88 1.28 -2.67 -26.84
C MET A 88 1.29 -1.65 -27.98
N GLN A 89 0.46 -0.60 -27.91
CA GLN A 89 0.45 0.47 -28.92
C GLN A 89 1.76 1.25 -28.91
N LYS A 90 2.33 1.54 -27.74
CA LYS A 90 3.64 2.20 -27.64
C LYS A 90 4.76 1.36 -28.23
N VAL A 91 4.74 0.04 -27.99
CA VAL A 91 5.73 -0.89 -28.58
C VAL A 91 5.57 -0.92 -30.10
N ARG A 92 4.34 -1.00 -30.60
CA ARG A 92 4.07 -1.01 -32.05
C ARG A 92 4.50 0.29 -32.72
N ALA A 93 4.17 1.45 -32.15
CA ALA A 93 4.60 2.74 -32.67
C ALA A 93 6.14 2.88 -32.67
N ALA A 94 6.81 2.38 -31.63
CA ALA A 94 8.27 2.36 -31.58
C ALA A 94 8.87 1.46 -32.69
N GLN A 95 8.27 0.30 -32.95
CA GLN A 95 8.67 -0.59 -34.03
C GLN A 95 8.45 0.04 -35.41
N GLU A 96 7.29 0.66 -35.64
CA GLU A 96 6.99 1.34 -36.91
C GLU A 96 7.96 2.50 -37.19
N ASN A 97 8.32 3.27 -36.16
CA ASN A 97 9.33 4.34 -36.29
C ASN A 97 10.73 3.77 -36.56
N LEU A 98 11.08 2.64 -35.95
CA LEU A 98 12.36 1.97 -36.21
C LEU A 98 12.44 1.45 -37.65
N VAL A 99 11.37 0.85 -38.15
CA VAL A 99 11.29 0.34 -39.54
C VAL A 99 11.40 1.49 -40.54
N LYS A 100 10.69 2.61 -40.33
CA LYS A 100 10.82 3.80 -41.18
C LYS A 100 12.25 4.35 -41.19
N LYS A 101 12.89 4.41 -40.03
CA LYS A 101 14.29 4.87 -39.89
C LYS A 101 15.32 3.95 -40.55
N LEU A 102 15.00 2.66 -40.69
CA LEU A 102 15.83 1.69 -41.42
C LEU A 102 15.60 1.73 -42.94
N ALA A 103 14.43 2.19 -43.40
CA ALA A 103 14.10 2.32 -44.82
C ALA A 103 14.60 3.63 -45.46
N GLU A 104 14.91 4.65 -44.66
CA GLU A 104 15.49 5.93 -45.12
C GLU A 104 17.04 5.92 -45.15
N LYS A 105 17.69 4.76 -44.99
CA LYS A 105 19.15 4.59 -44.96
C LYS A 105 19.63 3.73 -46.11
#